data_AF-A0A4R3AXL4-F1
#
_entry.id   AF-A0A4R3AXL4-F1
#
_cell.length_a   1.000
_cell.length_b   1.000
_cell.length_c   1.000
_cell.angle_alpha   90.00
_cell.angle_beta   90.00
_cell.angle_gamma   90.00
#
_symmetry.space_group_name_H-M   'P 1'
#
loop_
_entity.id
_entity.type
_entity.pdbx_description
1 polymer ?
#
loop_
_entity_poly.entity_id
_entity_poly.type
_entity_poly.pdbx_seq_one_letter_code
_entity_poly.pdbx_strand_id
1 'polypeptide(L)'
;MEEEKMNLEGRLINYQEYYEALEQPKTFSFDYSPQRLIIKNYTLRNKDKSLYAKFLNTFFPDKEEEELLNYDKELLYLKRFGKDELARWLIDYNVRLLQSDINSTDKDAIFKVVAIPAEDDVDNYLAKDHLILHHILPLDVLEFPYPVWINIKLPHTGS
;
A
#
# COMPACT_ATOMS: atom_id res chain seq x y z
N MET A 1 -5.76 20.16 2.16
CA MET A 1 -5.61 20.28 0.68
C MET A 1 -4.24 20.76 0.25
N GLU A 2 -3.80 21.98 0.57
CA GLU A 2 -2.49 22.48 0.12
C GLU A 2 -1.31 21.86 0.89
N GLU A 3 -1.45 21.74 2.21
CA GLU A 3 -0.49 21.06 3.09
C GLU A 3 -0.31 19.57 2.72
N GLU A 4 -1.38 18.89 2.30
CA GLU A 4 -1.33 17.49 1.87
C GLU A 4 -0.70 17.32 0.48
N LYS A 5 -0.85 18.31 -0.41
CA LYS A 5 -0.16 18.32 -1.70
C LYS A 5 1.33 18.57 -1.54
N MET A 6 1.72 19.51 -0.68
CA MET A 6 3.13 19.74 -0.36
C MET A 6 3.76 18.50 0.30
N ASN A 7 3.02 17.80 1.15
CA ASN A 7 3.46 16.53 1.73
C ASN A 7 3.59 15.42 0.67
N LEU A 8 2.71 15.38 -0.33
CA LEU A 8 2.82 14.45 -1.46
C LEU A 8 4.09 14.71 -2.26
N GLU A 9 4.34 15.95 -2.67
CA GLU A 9 5.52 16.33 -3.46
C GLU A 9 6.84 16.04 -2.70
N GLY A 10 6.91 16.42 -1.43
CA GLY A 10 8.09 16.14 -0.59
C GLY A 10 8.36 14.64 -0.46
N ARG A 11 7.33 13.80 -0.40
CA ARG A 11 7.49 12.35 -0.32
C ARG A 11 7.89 11.72 -1.64
N LEU A 12 7.37 12.22 -2.76
CA LEU A 12 7.82 11.78 -4.08
C LEU A 12 9.32 12.01 -4.24
N ILE A 13 9.82 13.16 -3.79
CA ILE A 13 11.26 13.48 -3.78
C ILE A 13 12.03 12.50 -2.88
N ASN A 14 11.62 12.35 -1.61
CA ASN A 14 12.33 11.49 -0.65
C ASN A 14 12.42 10.03 -1.12
N TYR A 15 11.34 9.48 -1.69
CA TYR A 15 11.33 8.11 -2.20
C TYR A 15 12.18 8.01 -3.47
N GLN A 16 12.11 9.00 -4.35
CA GLN A 16 12.96 9.04 -5.54
C GLN A 16 14.43 9.05 -5.16
N GLU A 17 14.85 9.93 -4.24
CA GLU A 17 16.23 9.99 -3.75
C GLU A 17 16.69 8.68 -3.11
N TYR A 18 15.84 8.05 -2.27
CA TYR A 18 16.15 6.77 -1.64
C TYR A 18 16.41 5.67 -2.68
N TYR A 19 15.53 5.53 -3.68
CA TYR A 19 15.66 4.46 -4.68
C TYR A 19 16.72 4.74 -5.74
N GLU A 20 16.99 6.02 -6.07
CA GLU A 20 18.12 6.42 -6.91
C GLU A 20 19.45 6.16 -6.20
N ALA A 21 19.54 6.42 -4.89
CA ALA A 21 20.74 6.16 -4.08
C ALA A 21 21.04 4.67 -3.91
N LEU A 22 20.03 3.80 -3.99
CA LEU A 22 20.22 2.34 -3.96
C LEU A 22 20.75 1.78 -5.30
N GLU A 23 21.10 2.62 -6.28
CA GLU A 23 21.50 2.22 -7.63
C GLU A 23 20.56 1.13 -8.18
N GLN A 24 19.24 1.36 -8.09
CA GLN A 24 18.22 0.55 -8.77
C GLN A 24 17.67 1.34 -9.98
N PRO A 25 18.51 1.69 -10.95
CA PRO A 25 18.19 2.74 -11.90
C PRO A 25 17.45 2.06 -13.05
N LYS A 26 16.16 2.35 -13.18
CA LYS A 26 15.29 2.00 -14.33
C LYS A 26 14.65 0.60 -14.35
N THR A 27 14.69 -0.18 -13.27
CA THR A 27 14.04 -1.51 -13.19
C THR A 27 12.84 -1.57 -12.26
N PHE A 28 12.17 -0.47 -11.96
CA PHE A 28 10.84 -0.57 -11.39
C PHE A 28 9.87 -0.90 -12.51
N SER A 29 9.58 -2.20 -12.67
CA SER A 29 8.38 -2.60 -13.41
C SER A 29 7.18 -1.88 -12.81
N PHE A 30 6.12 -1.71 -13.60
CA PHE A 30 4.87 -1.06 -13.20
C PHE A 30 4.46 -1.37 -11.73
N ASP A 31 4.64 -2.62 -11.32
CA ASP A 31 4.25 -3.14 -10.01
C ASP A 31 5.05 -2.56 -8.84
N TYR A 32 6.32 -2.21 -9.07
CA TYR A 32 7.26 -1.72 -8.04
C TYR A 32 7.54 -0.21 -8.13
N SER A 33 6.80 0.55 -8.94
CA SER A 33 6.99 2.02 -9.02
C SER A 33 6.55 2.70 -7.70
N PRO A 34 7.48 3.28 -6.91
CA PRO A 34 7.13 3.94 -5.66
C PRO A 34 6.24 5.16 -5.89
N GLN A 35 6.53 5.93 -6.96
CA GLN A 35 5.74 7.11 -7.34
C GLN A 35 4.29 6.72 -7.66
N ARG A 36 4.09 5.62 -8.40
CA ARG A 36 2.74 5.09 -8.69
C ARG A 36 1.98 4.78 -7.40
N LEU A 37 2.60 4.05 -6.47
CA LEU A 37 1.98 3.66 -5.20
C LEU A 37 1.64 4.87 -4.33
N ILE A 38 2.56 5.83 -4.22
CA ILE A 38 2.32 7.08 -3.47
C ILE A 38 1.14 7.87 -4.03
N ILE A 39 1.08 8.05 -5.35
CA ILE A 39 -0.02 8.77 -6.02
C ILE A 39 -1.34 7.99 -5.89
N LYS A 40 -1.32 6.67 -6.10
CA LYS A 40 -2.50 5.80 -5.94
C LYS A 40 -3.05 5.88 -4.52
N ASN A 41 -2.21 5.86 -3.51
CA ASN A 41 -2.63 5.95 -2.11
C ASN A 41 -3.25 7.28 -1.77
N TYR A 42 -2.58 8.36 -2.18
CA TYR A 42 -3.08 9.72 -1.97
C TYR A 42 -4.48 9.87 -2.57
N THR A 43 -4.66 9.40 -3.80
CA THR A 43 -5.94 9.48 -4.50
C THR A 43 -7.00 8.60 -3.84
N LEU A 44 -6.67 7.35 -3.48
CA LEU A 44 -7.59 6.42 -2.82
C LEU A 44 -8.17 7.00 -1.52
N ARG A 45 -7.32 7.57 -0.66
CA ARG A 45 -7.76 8.15 0.62
C ARG A 45 -8.60 9.41 0.44
N ASN A 46 -8.29 10.21 -0.57
CA ASN A 46 -9.03 11.43 -0.91
C ASN A 46 -10.24 11.17 -1.81
N LYS A 47 -10.43 9.93 -2.28
CA LYS A 47 -11.47 9.53 -3.23
C LYS A 47 -11.45 10.34 -4.54
N ASP A 48 -10.27 10.80 -4.96
CA ASP A 48 -10.09 11.59 -6.18
C ASP A 48 -9.13 10.89 -7.15
N LYS A 49 -9.69 10.15 -8.12
CA LYS A 49 -8.90 9.41 -9.10
C LYS A 49 -8.21 10.27 -10.17
N SER A 50 -8.50 11.57 -10.23
CA SER A 50 -8.06 12.43 -11.32
C SER A 50 -6.54 12.51 -11.44
N LEU A 51 -5.83 12.56 -10.32
CA LEU A 51 -4.37 12.63 -10.31
C LEU A 51 -3.74 11.29 -10.73
N TYR A 52 -4.32 10.16 -10.31
CA TYR A 52 -3.83 8.84 -10.68
C TYR A 52 -4.07 8.53 -12.16
N ALA A 53 -5.24 8.89 -12.69
CA ALA A 53 -5.54 8.78 -14.12
C ALA A 53 -4.54 9.60 -14.97
N LYS A 54 -4.27 10.85 -14.60
CA LYS A 54 -3.27 11.69 -15.30
C LYS A 54 -1.87 11.07 -15.28
N PHE A 55 -1.47 10.52 -14.13
CA PHE A 55 -0.19 9.82 -14.01
C PHE A 55 -0.14 8.58 -14.92
N LEU A 56 -1.16 7.72 -14.88
CA LEU A 56 -1.24 6.53 -15.73
C LEU A 56 -1.23 6.89 -17.21
N ASN A 57 -2.03 7.86 -17.64
CA ASN A 57 -2.06 8.28 -19.04
C ASN A 57 -0.69 8.78 -19.54
N THR A 58 0.10 9.42 -18.67
CA THR A 58 1.43 9.96 -19.01
C THR A 58 2.51 8.88 -19.08
N PHE A 59 2.52 7.95 -18.12
CA PHE A 59 3.64 7.01 -17.94
C PHE A 59 3.31 5.56 -18.31
N PHE A 60 2.04 5.16 -18.24
CA PHE A 60 1.55 3.79 -18.47
C PHE A 60 0.17 3.77 -19.16
N PRO A 61 0.02 4.42 -20.34
CA PRO A 61 -1.29 4.56 -20.99
C PRO A 61 -1.94 3.21 -21.29
N ASP A 62 -1.14 2.20 -21.64
CA ASP A 62 -1.61 0.85 -21.95
C ASP A 62 -2.26 0.13 -20.76
N LYS A 63 -2.02 0.59 -19.52
CA LYS A 63 -2.58 0.01 -18.29
C LYS A 63 -3.67 0.88 -17.65
N GLU A 64 -3.97 2.04 -18.22
CA GLU A 64 -4.85 3.02 -17.59
C GLU A 64 -6.24 2.44 -17.28
N GLU A 65 -6.89 1.82 -18.28
CA GLU A 65 -8.25 1.30 -18.14
C GLU A 65 -8.34 0.20 -17.06
N GLU A 66 -7.42 -0.77 -17.10
CA GLU A 66 -7.35 -1.85 -16.12
C GLU A 66 -7.12 -1.32 -14.71
N GLU A 67 -6.18 -0.38 -14.56
CA GLU A 67 -5.81 0.16 -13.26
C GLU A 67 -6.86 1.07 -12.66
N LEU A 68 -7.59 1.85 -13.47
CA LEU A 68 -8.71 2.64 -13.00
C LEU A 68 -9.89 1.76 -12.59
N LEU A 69 -10.13 0.65 -13.29
CA LEU A 69 -11.12 -0.34 -12.87
C LEU A 69 -10.71 -0.99 -11.53
N ASN A 70 -9.44 -1.36 -11.37
CA ASN A 70 -8.92 -1.91 -10.12
C ASN A 70 -8.97 -0.89 -8.98
N TYR A 71 -8.66 0.38 -9.26
CA TYR A 71 -8.79 1.49 -8.33
C TYR A 71 -10.23 1.62 -7.80
N ASP A 72 -11.21 1.64 -8.69
CA ASP A 72 -12.62 1.78 -8.30
C ASP A 72 -13.07 0.59 -7.44
N LYS A 73 -12.55 -0.63 -7.68
CA LYS A 73 -12.77 -1.80 -6.82
C LYS A 73 -12.08 -1.66 -5.46
N GLU A 74 -10.82 -1.26 -5.42
CA GLU A 74 -10.06 -1.09 -4.18
C GLU A 74 -10.70 -0.05 -3.25
N LEU A 75 -11.26 1.02 -3.82
CA LEU A 75 -11.96 2.04 -3.08
C LEU A 75 -13.15 1.49 -2.27
N LEU A 76 -13.81 0.43 -2.75
CA LEU A 76 -14.92 -0.24 -2.04
C LEU A 76 -14.45 -1.04 -0.82
N TYR A 77 -13.20 -1.51 -0.84
CA TYR A 77 -12.60 -2.32 0.23
C TYR A 77 -11.66 -1.50 1.12
N LEU A 78 -11.52 -0.20 0.87
CA LEU A 78 -10.66 0.64 1.68
C LEU A 78 -11.39 1.07 2.95
N LYS A 79 -10.86 0.65 4.10
CA LYS A 79 -11.40 1.02 5.41
C LYS A 79 -10.32 1.57 6.31
N ARG A 80 -10.66 2.60 7.07
CA ARG A 80 -9.80 3.15 8.12
C ARG A 80 -10.20 2.56 9.47
N PHE A 81 -9.27 1.90 10.14
CA PHE A 81 -9.51 1.24 11.43
C PHE A 81 -8.85 1.99 12.58
N GLY A 82 -9.56 2.09 13.70
CA GLY A 82 -8.93 2.36 15.01
C GLY A 82 -8.33 1.08 15.61
N LYS A 83 -7.48 1.21 16.63
CA LYS A 83 -6.74 0.09 17.24
C LYS A 83 -7.63 -1.08 17.66
N ASP A 84 -8.68 -0.83 18.46
CA ASP A 84 -9.56 -1.90 18.98
C ASP A 84 -10.43 -2.55 17.89
N GLU A 85 -10.77 -1.79 16.86
CA GLU A 85 -11.52 -2.31 15.72
C GLU A 85 -10.62 -3.15 14.81
N LEU A 86 -9.38 -2.71 14.58
CA LEU A 86 -8.38 -3.45 13.83
C LEU A 86 -8.06 -4.78 14.51
N ALA A 87 -7.81 -4.78 15.82
CA ALA A 87 -7.47 -5.98 16.56
C ALA A 87 -8.55 -7.06 16.40
N ARG A 88 -9.82 -6.68 16.54
CA ARG A 88 -10.95 -7.60 16.34
C ARG A 88 -11.00 -8.13 14.91
N TRP A 89 -10.88 -7.24 13.92
CA TRP A 89 -10.90 -7.63 12.52
C TRP A 89 -9.76 -8.59 12.15
N LEU A 90 -8.54 -8.35 12.63
CA LEU A 90 -7.39 -9.24 12.38
C LEU A 90 -7.63 -10.65 12.95
N ILE A 91 -8.24 -10.74 14.14
CA ILE A 91 -8.59 -12.01 14.78
C ILE A 91 -9.71 -12.71 14.02
N ASP A 92 -10.81 -12.01 13.72
CA ASP A 92 -12.00 -12.57 13.05
C ASP A 92 -11.67 -13.20 11.70
N TYR A 93 -10.69 -12.64 10.99
CA TYR A 93 -10.25 -13.11 9.68
C TYR A 93 -8.94 -13.90 9.69
N ASN A 94 -8.41 -14.21 10.89
CA ASN A 94 -7.15 -14.94 11.08
C ASN A 94 -6.01 -14.40 10.18
N VAL A 95 -5.87 -13.07 10.15
CA VAL A 95 -4.85 -12.42 9.32
C VAL A 95 -3.49 -12.70 9.94
N ARG A 96 -2.61 -13.34 9.16
CA ARG A 96 -1.25 -13.71 9.60
C ARG A 96 -0.18 -12.74 9.11
N LEU A 97 -0.39 -12.08 7.97
CA LEU A 97 0.59 -11.20 7.34
C LEU A 97 -0.10 -10.05 6.60
N LEU A 98 0.45 -8.85 6.76
CA LEU A 98 0.06 -7.66 6.01
C LEU A 98 1.22 -7.21 5.12
N GLN A 99 0.89 -6.54 4.01
CA GLN A 99 1.85 -5.82 3.18
C GLN A 99 1.44 -4.36 3.09
N SER A 100 2.34 -3.44 3.43
CA SER A 100 2.15 -2.02 3.16
C SER A 100 2.47 -1.72 1.71
N ASP A 101 1.69 -0.87 1.07
CA ASP A 101 2.00 -0.39 -0.27
C ASP A 101 3.21 0.54 -0.32
N ILE A 102 3.37 1.42 0.68
CA ILE A 102 4.52 2.30 0.89
C ILE A 102 5.18 2.00 2.24
N ASN A 103 5.95 2.92 2.83
CA ASN A 103 6.67 2.65 4.08
C ASN A 103 5.65 2.38 5.17
N SER A 104 5.78 1.24 5.86
CA SER A 104 4.83 0.79 6.86
C SER A 104 4.69 1.75 8.05
N THR A 105 5.68 2.62 8.29
CA THR A 105 5.64 3.63 9.35
C THR A 105 4.98 4.94 8.93
N ASP A 106 4.68 5.11 7.64
CA ASP A 106 3.93 6.25 7.14
C ASP A 106 2.46 6.11 7.55
N LYS A 107 1.92 7.15 8.22
CA LYS A 107 0.53 7.19 8.75
C LYS A 107 -0.58 6.97 7.73
N ASP A 108 -0.21 6.96 6.47
CA ASP A 108 -1.10 6.97 5.33
C ASP A 108 -0.83 5.77 4.39
N ALA A 109 0.08 4.87 4.76
CA ALA A 109 0.19 3.57 4.13
C ALA A 109 -1.14 2.82 4.18
N ILE A 110 -1.46 2.12 3.09
CA ILE A 110 -2.58 1.20 3.04
C ILE A 110 -2.01 -0.22 3.10
N PHE A 111 -2.50 -0.99 4.06
CA PHE A 111 -2.09 -2.37 4.23
C PHE A 111 -3.09 -3.29 3.53
N LYS A 112 -2.59 -4.33 2.87
CA LYS A 112 -3.41 -5.41 2.31
C LYS A 112 -3.04 -6.74 2.97
N VAL A 113 -4.01 -7.65 3.01
CA VAL A 113 -3.78 -9.02 3.51
C VAL A 113 -2.98 -9.81 2.49
N VAL A 114 -1.94 -10.49 2.96
CA VAL A 114 -1.16 -11.43 2.14
C VAL A 114 -1.63 -12.85 2.47
N ALA A 115 -1.99 -13.61 1.44
CA ALA A 115 -2.24 -15.04 1.61
C ALA A 115 -0.91 -15.75 1.79
N ILE A 116 -0.76 -16.44 2.92
CA ILE A 116 0.34 -17.35 3.18
C ILE A 116 -0.23 -18.75 3.47
N PRO A 117 0.37 -19.83 2.93
CA PRO A 117 -0.01 -21.19 3.25
C PRO A 117 -0.01 -21.45 4.77
N ALA A 118 -0.90 -22.29 5.25
CA ALA A 118 -1.05 -22.55 6.70
C ALA A 118 0.21 -23.19 7.30
N GLU A 119 0.88 -24.01 6.49
CA GLU A 119 2.12 -24.72 6.78
C GLU A 119 3.37 -23.84 6.75
N ASP A 120 3.29 -22.67 6.13
CA ASP A 120 4.44 -21.77 5.99
C ASP A 120 4.63 -20.91 7.24
N ASP A 121 5.90 -20.69 7.60
CA ASP A 121 6.28 -19.74 8.63
C ASP A 121 6.22 -18.30 8.08
N VAL A 122 5.59 -17.42 8.85
CA VAL A 122 5.46 -15.99 8.51
C VAL A 122 6.82 -15.30 8.48
N ASP A 123 7.77 -15.75 9.31
CA ASP A 123 9.11 -15.17 9.42
C ASP A 123 9.88 -15.24 8.10
N ASN A 124 9.57 -16.22 7.25
CA ASN A 124 10.18 -16.34 5.91
C ASN A 124 9.82 -15.18 4.98
N TYR A 125 8.74 -14.46 5.27
CA TYR A 125 8.25 -13.32 4.48
C TYR A 125 8.72 -11.97 5.05
N LEU A 126 9.27 -11.96 6.27
CA LEU A 126 9.74 -10.78 6.99
C LEU A 126 11.22 -10.49 6.67
N ALA A 127 11.51 -9.99 5.47
CA ALA A 127 12.85 -9.53 5.04
C ALA A 127 12.75 -8.58 3.83
N LYS A 128 13.73 -7.75 3.42
CA LYS A 128 14.61 -6.78 4.10
C LYS A 128 14.68 -5.55 3.16
N ASP A 129 14.69 -4.35 3.73
CA ASP A 129 15.14 -3.09 3.11
C ASP A 129 14.43 -2.58 1.85
N HIS A 130 13.09 -2.65 1.83
CA HIS A 130 12.29 -1.89 0.86
C HIS A 130 11.32 -0.96 1.57
N LEU A 131 11.30 0.31 1.15
CA LEU A 131 10.34 1.30 1.65
C LEU A 131 8.94 1.10 1.06
N ILE A 132 8.74 0.20 0.11
CA ILE A 132 7.43 -0.12 -0.47
C ILE A 132 7.19 -1.62 -0.41
N LEU A 133 5.93 -2.03 -0.48
CA LEU A 133 5.55 -3.46 -0.52
C LEU A 133 6.16 -4.26 0.66
N HIS A 134 6.30 -3.61 1.81
CA HIS A 134 6.95 -4.17 2.98
C HIS A 134 6.00 -5.09 3.74
N HIS A 135 6.44 -6.30 4.04
CA HIS A 135 5.69 -7.23 4.87
C HIS A 135 5.83 -6.88 6.35
N ILE A 136 4.73 -6.91 7.07
CA ILE A 136 4.66 -6.55 8.48
C ILE A 136 3.69 -7.45 9.21
N LEU A 137 4.03 -7.77 10.46
CA LEU A 137 3.13 -8.56 11.30
C LEU A 137 1.92 -7.70 11.72
N PRO A 138 0.72 -8.31 11.80
CA PRO A 138 -0.47 -7.61 12.27
C PRO A 138 -0.30 -6.99 13.66
N LEU A 139 0.51 -7.62 14.53
CA LEU A 139 0.79 -7.11 15.86
C LEU A 139 1.57 -5.79 15.82
N ASP A 140 2.57 -5.66 14.95
CA ASP A 140 3.36 -4.44 14.80
C ASP A 140 2.47 -3.28 14.31
N VAL A 141 1.51 -3.56 13.42
CA VAL A 141 0.54 -2.55 12.96
C VAL A 141 -0.36 -2.06 14.10
N LEU A 142 -0.67 -2.91 15.09
CA LEU A 142 -1.45 -2.52 16.27
C LEU A 142 -0.67 -1.65 17.27
N GLU A 143 0.66 -1.57 17.14
CA GLU A 143 1.50 -0.70 17.95
C GLU A 143 1.46 0.76 17.48
N PHE A 144 1.01 1.01 16.24
CA PHE A 144 0.96 2.36 15.72
C PHE A 144 0.02 3.27 16.54
N PRO A 145 0.45 4.51 16.84
CA PRO A 145 -0.31 5.43 17.68
C PRO A 145 -1.47 6.11 16.94
N TYR A 146 -1.74 5.72 15.69
CA TYR A 146 -2.73 6.36 14.81
C TYR A 146 -3.63 5.32 14.11
N PRO A 147 -4.83 5.72 13.66
CA PRO A 147 -5.68 4.86 12.84
C PRO A 147 -5.02 4.54 11.50
N VAL A 148 -5.14 3.28 11.06
CA VAL A 148 -4.49 2.76 9.84
C VAL A 148 -5.50 2.50 8.74
N TRP A 149 -5.04 2.49 7.50
CA TRP A 149 -5.85 2.14 6.34
C TRP A 149 -5.60 0.69 5.94
N ILE A 150 -6.67 -0.10 5.86
CA ILE A 150 -6.62 -1.50 5.43
C ILE A 150 -7.50 -1.67 4.20
N ASN A 151 -6.96 -2.32 3.17
CA ASN A 151 -7.76 -2.92 2.12
C ASN A 151 -8.30 -4.26 2.64
N ILE A 152 -9.60 -4.29 2.97
CA ILE A 152 -10.25 -5.45 3.59
C ILE A 152 -10.58 -6.57 2.61
N LYS A 153 -10.20 -6.43 1.33
CA LYS A 153 -10.35 -7.50 0.36
C LYS A 153 -9.44 -8.65 0.75
N LEU A 154 -10.04 -9.75 1.19
CA LEU A 154 -9.30 -10.96 1.49
C LEU A 154 -8.81 -11.59 0.18
N PRO A 155 -7.58 -12.12 0.16
CA PRO A 155 -7.10 -12.89 -0.98
C PRO A 155 -7.99 -14.12 -1.17
N HIS A 156 -8.30 -14.46 -2.41
CA HIS A 156 -8.99 -15.72 -2.71
C HIS A 156 -8.06 -16.87 -2.33
N THR A 157 -8.32 -17.52 -1.21
CA THR A 157 -7.79 -18.85 -0.93
C THR A 157 -8.45 -19.79 -1.95
N GLY A 158 -7.72 -20.20 -2.99
CA GLY A 158 -8.21 -21.24 -3.89
C GLY A 158 -8.65 -22.45 -3.06
N SER A 159 -9.91 -22.85 -3.24
CA SER A 159 -10.42 -24.14 -2.77
C SER A 159 -9.86 -25.27 -3.62
#